data_AF-A0A920ECN6-F1
#
_entry.id   AF-A0A920ECN6-F1
#
_cell.length_a   1.000
_cell.length_b   1.000
_cell.length_c   1.000
_cell.angle_alpha   90.00
_cell.angle_beta   90.00
_cell.angle_gamma   90.00
#
_symmetry.space_group_name_H-M   'P 1'
#
loop_
_entity.id
_entity.type
_entity.pdbx_description
1 polymer ?
#
loop_
_entity_poly.entity_id
_entity_poly.type
_entity_poly.pdbx_seq_one_letter_code
_entity_poly.pdbx_strand_id
1 'polypeptide(L)'
;MSFSSLLAASQTQTTFQVIPVLVLLPVFGAIAVALTPNARIGVHKMLATIFTGITGAISVWLLTAFETNGEFQFISQQTWIKSLGIEWFAGVDGISLFLVVLTGLLFPFVVIAINPKHDHKAYYIWIQLLQTGCMGVFVSLDLFMFFVFFEIVLIPMYFLIGKWGHGNAQYAATKFFLYTMFGSALMLVSIVSLAVLHAQNSDSELTFNLIEIAQTLRSQQILQG
;
A
#
# COMPACT_ATOMS: atom_id res chain seq x y z
N MET A 1 6.46 38.26 27.71
CA MET A 1 6.21 37.02 26.94
C MET A 1 4.72 37.04 26.60
N SER A 2 4.35 37.34 25.35
CA SER A 2 2.95 37.55 25.01
C SER A 2 2.22 36.21 24.87
N PHE A 3 0.92 36.20 25.20
CA PHE A 3 0.03 35.05 25.03
C PHE A 3 0.01 34.53 23.57
N SER A 4 0.42 35.36 22.61
CA SER A 4 0.57 35.07 21.19
C SER A 4 1.69 34.05 20.90
N SER A 5 2.78 34.05 21.66
CA SER A 5 3.89 33.11 21.45
C SER A 5 3.60 31.70 21.99
N LEU A 6 2.64 31.58 22.92
CA LEU A 6 2.16 30.28 23.41
C LEU A 6 1.17 29.61 22.45
N LEU A 7 0.38 30.40 21.72
CA LEU A 7 -0.51 29.94 20.64
C LEU A 7 0.24 29.56 19.35
N ALA A 8 1.42 30.16 19.11
CA ALA A 8 2.30 29.77 18.00
C ALA A 8 3.03 28.43 18.27
N ALA A 9 3.34 28.13 19.53
CA ALA A 9 3.98 26.88 19.95
C ALA A 9 3.04 25.65 19.93
N SER A 10 1.73 25.86 19.73
CA SER A 10 0.71 24.80 19.72
C SER A 10 0.10 24.53 18.34
N GLN A 11 0.66 25.09 17.26
CA GLN A 11 0.29 24.66 15.90
C GLN A 11 1.11 23.43 15.52
N THR A 12 0.87 22.30 16.20
CA THR A 12 1.10 21.01 15.57
C THR A 12 0.06 20.93 14.46
N GLN A 13 0.43 21.40 13.27
CA GLN A 13 -0.37 21.32 12.07
C GLN A 13 -0.50 19.82 11.77
N THR A 14 -1.48 19.16 12.38
CA THR A 14 -1.89 17.81 12.02
C THR A 14 -2.55 17.91 10.66
N THR A 15 -1.72 18.11 9.63
CA THR A 15 -2.12 17.96 8.24
C THR A 15 -2.68 16.56 8.13
N PHE A 16 -3.98 16.46 7.84
CA PHE A 16 -4.66 15.19 7.70
C PHE A 16 -3.90 14.32 6.70
N GLN A 17 -3.33 13.21 7.18
CA GLN A 17 -2.53 12.31 6.34
C GLN A 17 -3.48 11.40 5.55
N VAL A 18 -3.69 11.75 4.29
CA VAL A 18 -4.64 11.06 3.41
C VAL A 18 -4.16 9.65 3.02
N ILE A 19 -2.85 9.40 2.95
CA ILE A 19 -2.29 8.12 2.47
C ILE A 19 -2.63 6.94 3.39
N PRO A 20 -2.47 7.02 4.72
CA PRO A 20 -2.95 5.96 5.61
C PRO A 20 -4.43 5.63 5.43
N VAL A 21 -5.27 6.65 5.20
CA VAL A 21 -6.71 6.44 4.95
C VAL A 21 -6.93 5.73 3.62
N LEU A 22 -6.27 6.17 2.54
CA LEU A 22 -6.34 5.51 1.23
C LEU A 22 -6.00 4.02 1.30
N VAL A 23 -4.96 3.65 2.07
CA VAL A 23 -4.49 2.27 2.20
C VAL A 23 -5.39 1.43 3.12
N LEU A 24 -5.80 1.97 4.26
CA LEU A 24 -6.52 1.22 5.30
C LEU A 24 -8.04 1.21 5.13
N LEU A 25 -8.61 2.13 4.34
CA LEU A 25 -10.06 2.20 4.15
C LEU A 25 -10.68 0.89 3.64
N PRO A 26 -10.09 0.16 2.66
CA PRO A 26 -10.60 -1.15 2.26
C PRO A 26 -10.53 -2.20 3.38
N VAL A 27 -9.56 -2.12 4.30
CA VAL A 27 -9.50 -3.02 5.48
C VAL A 27 -10.72 -2.80 6.37
N PHE A 28 -11.10 -1.55 6.63
CA PHE A 28 -12.31 -1.25 7.39
C PHE A 28 -13.56 -1.77 6.69
N GLY A 29 -13.61 -1.70 5.36
CA GLY A 29 -14.69 -2.30 4.59
C GLY A 29 -14.70 -3.83 4.63
N ALA A 30 -13.53 -4.47 4.64
CA ALA A 30 -13.41 -5.92 4.83
C ALA A 30 -13.91 -6.35 6.21
N ILE A 31 -13.55 -5.61 7.27
CA ILE A 31 -14.04 -5.83 8.63
C ILE A 31 -15.56 -5.62 8.69
N ALA A 32 -16.07 -4.55 8.09
CA ALA A 32 -17.51 -4.28 8.05
C ALA A 32 -18.28 -5.44 7.38
N VAL A 33 -17.78 -5.98 6.26
CA VAL A 33 -18.35 -7.18 5.63
C VAL A 33 -18.21 -8.39 6.56
N ALA A 34 -17.07 -8.58 7.23
CA ALA A 34 -16.83 -9.70 8.14
C ALA A 34 -17.80 -9.73 9.34
N LEU A 35 -18.25 -8.58 9.83
CA LEU A 35 -19.20 -8.48 10.93
C LEU A 35 -20.66 -8.73 10.53
N THR A 36 -20.96 -8.78 9.23
CA THR A 36 -22.34 -9.02 8.75
C THR A 36 -22.68 -10.52 8.66
N PRO A 37 -23.94 -10.93 8.92
CA PRO A 37 -24.37 -12.32 8.78
C PRO A 37 -24.33 -12.83 7.33
N ASN A 38 -23.96 -14.10 7.12
CA ASN A 38 -23.78 -14.71 5.80
C ASN A 38 -25.05 -14.71 4.92
N ALA A 39 -26.24 -14.62 5.53
CA ALA A 39 -27.52 -14.59 4.80
C ALA A 39 -27.75 -13.27 4.04
N ARG A 40 -27.02 -12.20 4.36
CA ARG A 40 -27.24 -10.85 3.80
C ARG A 40 -26.31 -10.55 2.63
N ILE A 41 -26.41 -11.34 1.56
CA ILE A 41 -25.56 -11.22 0.37
C ILE A 41 -25.53 -9.80 -0.21
N GLY A 42 -26.70 -9.14 -0.31
CA GLY A 42 -26.80 -7.78 -0.83
C GLY A 42 -26.02 -6.75 0.01
N VAL A 43 -25.96 -6.94 1.33
CA VAL A 43 -25.22 -6.06 2.24
C VAL A 43 -23.71 -6.22 2.05
N HIS A 44 -23.22 -7.45 1.83
CA HIS A 44 -21.79 -7.66 1.57
C HIS A 44 -21.32 -6.91 0.33
N LYS A 45 -22.09 -7.01 -0.77
CA LYS A 45 -21.78 -6.30 -2.02
C LYS A 45 -21.87 -4.78 -1.83
N MET A 46 -22.93 -4.30 -1.18
CA MET A 46 -23.11 -2.87 -0.92
C MET A 46 -21.95 -2.27 -0.13
N LEU A 47 -21.53 -2.92 0.96
CA LEU A 47 -20.40 -2.47 1.78
C LEU A 47 -19.11 -2.47 0.97
N ALA A 48 -18.81 -3.56 0.26
CA ALA A 48 -17.63 -3.61 -0.59
C ALA A 48 -17.63 -2.49 -1.64
N THR A 49 -18.74 -2.25 -2.33
CA THR A 49 -18.84 -1.17 -3.32
C THR A 49 -18.61 0.20 -2.67
N ILE A 50 -19.19 0.46 -1.50
CA ILE A 50 -19.02 1.74 -0.80
C ILE A 50 -17.56 1.97 -0.43
N PHE A 51 -16.90 1.03 0.24
CA PHE A 51 -15.53 1.21 0.72
C PHE A 51 -14.51 1.27 -0.43
N THR A 52 -14.64 0.38 -1.42
CA THR A 52 -13.80 0.44 -2.64
C THR A 52 -14.04 1.71 -3.45
N GLY A 53 -15.29 2.18 -3.51
CA GLY A 53 -15.70 3.40 -4.23
C GLY A 53 -15.22 4.68 -3.55
N ILE A 54 -15.29 4.77 -2.22
CA ILE A 54 -14.72 5.90 -1.48
C ILE A 54 -13.19 5.90 -1.64
N THR A 55 -12.54 4.73 -1.59
CA THR A 55 -11.10 4.62 -1.86
C THR A 55 -10.76 5.12 -3.27
N GLY A 56 -11.57 4.75 -4.26
CA GLY A 56 -11.46 5.26 -5.63
C GLY A 56 -11.66 6.77 -5.72
N ALA A 57 -12.66 7.32 -5.03
CA ALA A 57 -12.91 8.76 -4.99
C ALA A 57 -11.74 9.53 -4.36
N ILE A 58 -11.13 9.01 -3.30
CA ILE A 58 -9.91 9.59 -2.70
C ILE A 58 -8.76 9.56 -3.72
N SER A 59 -8.57 8.46 -4.45
CA SER A 59 -7.53 8.36 -5.47
C SER A 59 -7.71 9.39 -6.60
N VAL A 60 -8.95 9.63 -7.06
CA VAL A 60 -9.26 10.65 -8.07
C VAL A 60 -9.07 12.05 -7.51
N TRP A 61 -9.42 12.27 -6.25
CA TRP A 61 -9.15 13.55 -5.58
C TRP A 61 -7.64 13.84 -5.51
N LEU A 62 -6.80 12.84 -5.20
CA LEU A 62 -5.35 12.98 -5.24
C LEU A 62 -4.87 13.46 -6.61
N LEU A 63 -5.44 12.94 -7.70
CA LEU A 63 -5.09 13.39 -9.05
C LEU A 63 -5.34 14.88 -9.27
N THR A 64 -6.44 15.41 -8.73
CA THR A 64 -6.78 16.84 -8.86
C THR A 64 -5.99 17.74 -7.91
N ALA A 65 -5.52 17.20 -6.79
CA ALA A 65 -4.78 17.92 -5.77
C ALA A 65 -3.25 17.85 -5.97
N PHE A 66 -2.77 17.00 -6.89
CA PHE A 66 -1.35 16.81 -7.16
C PHE A 66 -0.77 17.94 -8.02
N GLU A 67 0.38 18.47 -7.62
CA GLU A 67 1.11 19.50 -8.37
C GLU A 67 2.19 18.87 -9.27
N THR A 68 2.30 19.27 -10.54
CA THR A 68 3.30 18.71 -11.44
C THR A 68 4.68 19.37 -11.25
N ASN A 69 5.34 19.08 -10.13
CA ASN A 69 6.66 19.63 -9.76
C ASN A 69 7.79 18.59 -9.69
N GLY A 70 7.47 17.30 -9.88
CA GLY A 70 8.45 16.21 -9.88
C GLY A 70 8.87 15.72 -8.48
N GLU A 71 8.27 16.27 -7.42
CA GLU A 71 8.53 15.87 -6.04
C GLU A 71 7.51 14.85 -5.55
N PHE A 72 7.87 14.12 -4.49
CA PHE A 72 6.91 13.28 -3.78
C PHE A 72 5.99 14.15 -2.93
N GLN A 73 4.68 13.89 -3.03
CA GLN A 73 3.62 14.64 -2.34
C GLN A 73 2.81 13.72 -1.43
N PHE A 74 1.95 14.33 -0.61
CA PHE A 74 1.11 13.64 0.38
C PHE A 74 1.91 12.75 1.34
N ILE A 75 3.10 13.21 1.73
CA ILE A 75 4.02 12.45 2.57
C ILE A 75 3.40 12.12 3.93
N SER A 76 3.49 10.85 4.30
CA SER A 76 3.18 10.30 5.61
C SER A 76 4.39 9.51 6.06
N GLN A 77 5.15 10.07 7.00
CA GLN A 77 6.36 9.45 7.54
C GLN A 77 6.23 9.29 9.05
N GLN A 78 6.38 8.08 9.56
CA GLN A 78 6.39 7.75 10.98
C GLN A 78 7.38 6.60 11.23
N THR A 79 8.17 6.67 12.30
CA THR A 79 9.07 5.57 12.66
C THR A 79 8.26 4.34 13.06
N TRP A 80 8.55 3.19 12.44
CA TRP A 80 7.86 1.93 12.74
C TRP A 80 8.71 1.04 13.64
N ILE A 81 9.92 0.66 13.21
CA ILE A 81 10.86 -0.14 14.01
C ILE A 81 12.21 0.56 14.02
N LYS A 82 12.41 1.41 15.03
CA LYS A 82 13.61 2.25 15.16
C LYS A 82 14.92 1.45 15.14
N SER A 83 14.97 0.30 15.80
CA SER A 83 16.18 -0.54 15.87
C SER A 83 16.62 -1.11 14.53
N LEU A 84 15.73 -1.14 13.54
CA LEU A 84 15.99 -1.65 12.20
C LEU A 84 15.95 -0.54 11.15
N GLY A 85 15.72 0.73 11.53
CA GLY A 85 15.56 1.82 10.56
C GLY A 85 14.37 1.66 9.62
N ILE A 86 13.33 0.94 10.05
CA ILE A 86 12.11 0.72 9.26
C ILE A 86 11.10 1.81 9.59
N GLU A 87 10.55 2.42 8.55
CA GLU A 87 9.58 3.48 8.67
C GLU A 87 8.25 3.12 7.99
N TRP A 88 7.15 3.64 8.53
CA TRP A 88 5.99 3.92 7.70
C TRP A 88 6.33 5.16 6.90
N PHE A 89 6.93 4.99 5.73
CA PHE A 89 7.22 6.10 4.83
C PHE A 89 6.43 5.92 3.54
N ALA A 90 5.43 6.76 3.36
CA ALA A 90 4.51 6.72 2.25
C ALA A 90 4.41 8.07 1.56
N GLY A 91 4.22 8.06 0.25
CA GLY A 91 4.07 9.25 -0.55
C GLY A 91 3.70 8.90 -1.99
N VAL A 92 3.45 9.94 -2.80
CA VAL A 92 3.02 9.77 -4.18
C VAL A 92 3.85 10.68 -5.07
N ASP A 93 4.41 10.12 -6.14
CA ASP A 93 5.00 10.83 -7.29
C ASP A 93 4.09 10.73 -8.53
N GLY A 94 4.50 11.30 -9.66
CA GLY A 94 3.70 11.28 -10.89
C GLY A 94 3.42 9.87 -11.44
N ILE A 95 4.33 8.91 -11.23
CA ILE A 95 4.16 7.53 -11.72
C ILE A 95 3.23 6.74 -10.80
N SER A 96 3.48 6.76 -9.49
CA SER A 96 2.64 6.10 -8.49
C SER A 96 1.23 6.67 -8.49
N LEU A 97 1.03 7.98 -8.72
CA LEU A 97 -0.29 8.60 -8.81
C LEU A 97 -1.15 7.92 -9.88
N PHE A 98 -0.58 7.67 -11.05
CA PHE A 98 -1.29 6.99 -12.14
C PHE A 98 -1.73 5.57 -11.72
N LEU A 99 -0.84 4.82 -11.06
CA LEU A 99 -1.11 3.45 -10.60
C LEU A 99 -2.12 3.42 -9.45
N VAL A 100 -2.07 4.40 -8.54
CA VAL A 100 -3.02 4.59 -7.45
C VAL A 100 -4.42 4.89 -7.98
N VAL A 101 -4.55 5.82 -8.94
CA VAL A 101 -5.84 6.15 -9.58
C VAL A 101 -6.38 4.96 -10.35
N LEU A 102 -5.54 4.28 -11.13
CA LEU A 102 -5.92 3.08 -11.88
C LEU A 102 -6.47 2.00 -10.93
N THR A 103 -5.75 1.73 -9.84
CA THR A 103 -6.16 0.78 -8.80
C THR A 103 -7.47 1.24 -8.14
N GLY A 104 -7.57 2.52 -7.79
CA GLY A 104 -8.75 3.09 -7.15
C GLY A 104 -10.02 2.99 -8.00
N LEU A 105 -9.88 3.05 -9.32
CA LEU A 105 -11.00 2.89 -10.25
C LEU A 105 -11.33 1.42 -10.54
N LEU A 106 -10.32 0.55 -10.69
CA LEU A 106 -10.56 -0.84 -11.09
C LEU A 106 -11.33 -1.65 -10.04
N PHE A 107 -10.99 -1.51 -8.76
CA PHE A 107 -11.61 -2.30 -7.69
C PHE A 107 -13.12 -2.09 -7.53
N PRO A 108 -13.67 -0.85 -7.49
CA PRO A 108 -15.11 -0.67 -7.43
C PRO A 108 -15.80 -1.23 -8.68
N PHE A 109 -15.21 -1.11 -9.87
CA PHE A 109 -15.76 -1.73 -11.09
C PHE A 109 -15.80 -3.25 -10.98
N VAL A 110 -14.74 -3.89 -10.49
CA VAL A 110 -14.70 -5.34 -10.25
C VAL A 110 -15.79 -5.79 -9.28
N VAL A 111 -15.97 -5.07 -8.17
CA VAL A 111 -16.99 -5.38 -7.16
C VAL A 111 -18.39 -5.23 -7.72
N ILE A 112 -18.65 -4.20 -8.53
CA ILE A 112 -19.96 -3.98 -9.17
C ILE A 112 -20.24 -5.03 -10.23
N ALA A 113 -19.27 -5.32 -11.09
CA ALA A 113 -19.42 -6.20 -12.25
C ALA A 113 -19.57 -7.68 -11.87
N ILE A 114 -18.90 -8.14 -10.80
CA ILE A 114 -18.84 -9.55 -10.45
C ILE A 114 -19.81 -9.89 -9.30
N ASN A 115 -20.62 -10.91 -9.53
CA ASN A 115 -21.34 -11.63 -8.48
C ASN A 115 -20.66 -13.00 -8.29
N PRO A 116 -20.00 -13.26 -7.15
CA PRO A 116 -19.39 -14.56 -6.90
C PRO A 116 -20.46 -15.66 -6.86
N LYS A 117 -20.13 -16.87 -7.32
CA LYS A 117 -21.09 -18.00 -7.38
C LYS A 117 -21.40 -18.61 -6.01
N HIS A 118 -20.43 -18.52 -5.09
CA HIS A 118 -20.51 -19.04 -3.73
C HIS A 118 -19.63 -18.18 -2.80
N ASP A 119 -19.83 -18.32 -1.49
CA ASP A 119 -19.01 -17.67 -0.45
C ASP A 119 -18.87 -16.15 -0.60
N HIS A 120 -19.97 -15.46 -0.91
CA HIS A 120 -19.98 -14.04 -1.29
C HIS A 120 -19.26 -13.15 -0.28
N LYS A 121 -19.49 -13.40 1.02
CA LYS A 121 -18.82 -12.68 2.11
C LYS A 121 -17.29 -12.78 2.01
N ALA A 122 -16.76 -13.98 1.83
CA ALA A 122 -15.32 -14.20 1.75
C ALA A 122 -14.73 -13.54 0.50
N TYR A 123 -15.43 -13.59 -0.64
CA TYR A 123 -14.99 -12.91 -1.87
C TYR A 123 -14.82 -11.40 -1.64
N TYR A 124 -15.83 -10.76 -1.06
CA TYR A 124 -15.81 -9.32 -0.81
C TYR A 124 -14.83 -8.89 0.28
N ILE A 125 -14.46 -9.79 1.21
CA ILE A 125 -13.36 -9.55 2.15
C ILE A 125 -12.02 -9.59 1.40
N TRP A 126 -11.75 -10.66 0.66
CA TRP A 126 -10.48 -10.83 -0.04
C TRP A 126 -10.23 -9.77 -1.10
N ILE A 127 -11.25 -9.35 -1.86
CA ILE A 127 -11.08 -8.30 -2.87
C ILE A 127 -10.73 -6.94 -2.25
N GLN A 128 -11.25 -6.62 -1.06
CA GLN A 128 -10.91 -5.39 -0.36
C GLN A 128 -9.51 -5.45 0.26
N LEU A 129 -9.12 -6.59 0.84
CA LEU A 129 -7.75 -6.79 1.31
C LEU A 129 -6.73 -6.70 0.17
N LEU A 130 -7.10 -7.21 -1.01
CA LEU A 130 -6.30 -7.07 -2.21
C LEU A 130 -6.14 -5.60 -2.61
N GLN A 131 -7.21 -4.79 -2.54
CA GLN A 131 -7.13 -3.35 -2.80
C GLN A 131 -6.16 -2.65 -1.85
N THR A 132 -6.21 -2.97 -0.55
CA THR A 132 -5.26 -2.44 0.44
C THR A 132 -3.82 -2.78 0.08
N GLY A 133 -3.55 -4.05 -0.26
CA GLY A 133 -2.23 -4.48 -0.70
C GLY A 133 -1.74 -3.67 -1.91
N CYS A 134 -2.56 -3.59 -2.96
CA CYS A 134 -2.21 -2.85 -4.18
C CYS A 134 -1.95 -1.36 -3.91
N MET A 135 -2.81 -0.71 -3.12
CA MET A 135 -2.61 0.70 -2.75
C MET A 135 -1.32 0.90 -1.98
N GLY A 136 -1.06 0.05 -0.98
CA GLY A 136 0.16 0.14 -0.17
C GLY A 136 1.44 -0.05 -0.99
N VAL A 137 1.45 -0.98 -1.94
CA VAL A 137 2.60 -1.18 -2.85
C VAL A 137 2.96 0.10 -3.60
N PHE A 138 1.97 0.82 -4.15
CA PHE A 138 2.24 2.00 -4.97
C PHE A 138 2.62 3.25 -4.19
N VAL A 139 2.23 3.35 -2.92
CA VAL A 139 2.54 4.53 -2.09
C VAL A 139 3.78 4.34 -1.21
N SER A 140 4.39 3.16 -1.19
CA SER A 140 5.53 2.86 -0.29
C SER A 140 6.81 3.53 -0.76
N LEU A 141 7.46 4.30 0.13
CA LEU A 141 8.78 4.91 -0.05
C LEU A 141 9.85 4.29 0.86
N ASP A 142 9.45 3.36 1.72
CA ASP A 142 10.34 2.48 2.47
C ASP A 142 10.34 1.08 1.82
N LEU A 143 11.53 0.52 1.56
CA LEU A 143 11.71 -0.76 0.87
C LEU A 143 11.12 -1.94 1.65
N PHE A 144 11.21 -1.91 2.98
CA PHE A 144 10.64 -2.95 3.83
C PHE A 144 9.12 -2.84 3.87
N MET A 145 8.58 -1.62 3.98
CA MET A 145 7.14 -1.37 3.86
C MET A 145 6.60 -1.86 2.51
N PHE A 146 7.31 -1.57 1.40
CA PHE A 146 6.98 -2.08 0.08
C PHE A 146 6.91 -3.62 0.04
N PHE A 147 7.92 -4.30 0.60
CA PHE A 147 7.92 -5.76 0.71
C PHE A 147 6.70 -6.29 1.48
N VAL A 148 6.35 -5.67 2.61
CA VAL A 148 5.18 -6.07 3.40
C VAL A 148 3.89 -5.94 2.59
N PHE A 149 3.66 -4.83 1.89
CA PHE A 149 2.46 -4.68 1.06
C PHE A 149 2.45 -5.63 -0.15
N PHE A 150 3.61 -5.93 -0.72
CA PHE A 150 3.74 -6.93 -1.77
C PHE A 150 3.30 -8.32 -1.29
N GLU A 151 3.72 -8.73 -0.10
CA GLU A 151 3.26 -9.99 0.52
C GLU A 151 1.76 -9.96 0.87
N ILE A 152 1.25 -8.81 1.32
CA ILE A 152 -0.19 -8.63 1.57
C ILE A 152 -1.01 -8.83 0.29
N VAL A 153 -0.51 -8.50 -0.90
CA VAL A 153 -1.19 -8.78 -2.18
C VAL A 153 -1.28 -10.29 -2.45
N LEU A 154 -0.24 -11.06 -2.09
CA LEU A 154 -0.17 -12.49 -2.39
C LEU A 154 -1.23 -13.31 -1.68
N ILE A 155 -1.52 -13.01 -0.41
CA ILE A 155 -2.45 -13.80 0.39
C ILE A 155 -3.88 -13.75 -0.20
N PRO A 156 -4.50 -12.57 -0.43
CA PRO A 156 -5.80 -12.48 -1.09
C PRO A 156 -5.81 -13.07 -2.49
N MET A 157 -4.76 -12.86 -3.29
CA MET A 157 -4.69 -13.45 -4.64
C MET A 157 -4.72 -14.97 -4.59
N TYR A 158 -3.97 -15.61 -3.68
CA TYR A 158 -3.99 -17.05 -3.50
C TYR A 158 -5.42 -17.57 -3.24
N PHE A 159 -6.15 -16.95 -2.31
CA PHE A 159 -7.53 -17.35 -2.00
C PHE A 159 -8.51 -17.05 -3.13
N LEU A 160 -8.39 -15.89 -3.78
CA LEU A 160 -9.25 -15.50 -4.90
C LEU A 160 -9.10 -16.46 -6.07
N ILE A 161 -7.86 -16.78 -6.46
CA ILE A 161 -7.57 -17.75 -7.53
C ILE A 161 -8.02 -19.14 -7.11
N GLY A 162 -7.68 -19.59 -5.89
CA GLY A 162 -7.91 -20.97 -5.46
C GLY A 162 -9.38 -21.32 -5.29
N LYS A 163 -10.22 -20.34 -4.90
CA LYS A 163 -11.63 -20.57 -4.58
C LYS A 163 -12.61 -20.08 -5.65
N TRP A 164 -12.29 -19.03 -6.40
CA TRP A 164 -13.16 -18.50 -7.47
C TRP A 164 -12.53 -18.60 -8.87
N GLY A 165 -11.33 -19.17 -9.01
CA GLY A 165 -10.73 -19.47 -10.29
C GLY A 165 -11.43 -20.61 -11.05
N HIS A 166 -10.99 -20.83 -12.30
CA HIS A 166 -11.58 -21.82 -13.21
C HIS A 166 -10.60 -22.98 -13.46
N GLY A 167 -11.15 -24.16 -13.81
CA GLY A 167 -10.34 -25.35 -14.07
C GLY A 167 -9.61 -25.84 -12.80
N ASN A 168 -8.31 -26.10 -12.91
CA ASN A 168 -7.48 -26.56 -11.80
C ASN A 168 -7.06 -25.41 -10.88
N ALA A 169 -8.04 -24.71 -10.29
CA ALA A 169 -7.89 -23.47 -9.54
C ALA A 169 -6.92 -23.57 -8.36
N GLN A 170 -7.00 -24.63 -7.56
CA GLN A 170 -6.11 -24.84 -6.41
C GLN A 170 -4.65 -25.05 -6.84
N TYR A 171 -4.43 -25.79 -7.94
CA TYR A 171 -3.11 -25.98 -8.52
C TYR A 171 -2.55 -24.66 -9.07
N ALA A 172 -3.37 -23.89 -9.79
CA ALA A 172 -2.99 -22.59 -10.31
C ALA A 172 -2.64 -21.60 -9.19
N ALA A 173 -3.44 -21.55 -8.12
CA ALA A 173 -3.19 -20.71 -6.96
C ALA A 173 -1.87 -21.10 -6.25
N THR A 174 -1.65 -22.39 -6.04
CA THR A 174 -0.43 -22.89 -5.38
C THR A 174 0.79 -22.59 -6.23
N LYS A 175 0.70 -22.76 -7.55
CA LYS A 175 1.78 -22.40 -8.46
C LYS A 175 2.04 -20.89 -8.43
N PHE A 176 1.02 -20.06 -8.59
CA PHE A 176 1.15 -18.61 -8.52
C PHE A 176 1.87 -18.18 -7.22
N PHE A 177 1.37 -18.66 -6.08
CA PHE A 177 1.92 -18.33 -4.78
C PHE A 177 3.37 -18.79 -4.61
N LEU A 178 3.72 -20.02 -4.99
CA LEU A 178 5.10 -20.52 -4.86
C LEU A 178 6.09 -19.76 -5.75
N TYR A 179 5.72 -19.46 -6.99
CA TYR A 179 6.59 -18.71 -7.91
C TYR A 179 6.80 -17.28 -7.42
N THR A 180 5.74 -16.61 -6.94
CA THR A 180 5.86 -15.24 -6.48
C THR A 180 6.51 -15.14 -5.10
N MET A 181 6.24 -16.06 -4.17
CA MET A 181 6.93 -16.13 -2.87
C MET A 181 8.43 -16.38 -3.05
N PHE A 182 8.82 -17.25 -3.99
CA PHE A 182 10.23 -17.45 -4.29
C PHE A 182 10.90 -16.17 -4.80
N GLY A 183 10.21 -15.45 -5.71
CA GLY A 183 10.67 -14.14 -6.19
C GLY A 183 10.78 -13.10 -5.08
N SER A 184 9.80 -13.02 -4.18
CA SER A 184 9.80 -12.05 -3.09
C SER A 184 10.82 -12.40 -2.00
N ALA A 185 11.15 -13.68 -1.77
CA ALA A 185 12.24 -14.08 -0.89
C ALA A 185 13.60 -13.53 -1.40
N LEU A 186 13.86 -13.62 -2.71
CA LEU A 186 15.06 -13.02 -3.32
C LEU A 186 15.03 -11.48 -3.24
N MET A 187 13.84 -10.89 -3.39
CA MET A 187 13.64 -9.45 -3.21
C MET A 187 13.98 -9.00 -1.79
N LEU A 188 13.54 -9.74 -0.76
CA LEU A 188 13.86 -9.45 0.64
C LEU A 188 15.37 -9.52 0.89
N VAL A 189 16.03 -10.56 0.40
CA VAL A 189 17.49 -10.69 0.49
C VAL A 189 18.17 -9.48 -0.15
N SER A 190 17.69 -9.04 -1.32
CA SER A 190 18.23 -7.87 -2.02
C SER A 190 18.01 -6.56 -1.25
N ILE A 191 16.80 -6.35 -0.69
CA ILE A 191 16.47 -5.18 0.13
C ILE A 191 17.36 -5.10 1.36
N VAL A 192 17.51 -6.20 2.10
CA VAL A 192 18.38 -6.26 3.28
C VAL A 192 19.85 -6.04 2.89
N SER A 193 20.31 -6.69 1.81
CA SER A 193 21.68 -6.51 1.34
C SER A 193 21.96 -5.07 0.94
N LEU A 194 21.04 -4.41 0.25
CA LEU A 194 21.17 -3.00 -0.13
C LEU A 194 21.26 -2.10 1.10
N ALA A 195 20.38 -2.29 2.09
CA ALA A 195 20.37 -1.50 3.32
C ALA A 195 21.68 -1.66 4.11
N VAL A 196 22.19 -2.89 4.25
CA VAL A 196 23.45 -3.18 4.95
C VAL A 196 24.66 -2.59 4.20
N LEU A 197 24.73 -2.77 2.88
CA LEU A 197 25.82 -2.23 2.07
C LEU A 197 25.80 -0.70 2.06
N HIS A 198 24.63 -0.08 2.04
CA HIS A 198 24.49 1.37 2.15
C HIS A 198 25.03 1.88 3.49
N ALA A 199 24.60 1.28 4.61
CA ALA A 199 25.08 1.66 5.95
C ALA A 199 26.61 1.54 6.08
N GLN A 200 27.20 0.48 5.51
CA GLN A 200 28.66 0.26 5.55
C GLN A 200 29.46 1.25 4.69
N ASN A 201 28.95 1.63 3.51
CA ASN A 201 29.69 2.50 2.59
C ASN A 201 29.49 4.00 2.85
N SER A 202 28.49 4.36 3.64
CA SER A 202 28.13 5.75 3.93
C SER A 202 28.33 6.12 5.41
N ASP A 203 28.87 5.20 6.23
CA ASP A 203 28.99 5.34 7.69
C ASP A 203 27.68 5.84 8.34
N SER A 204 26.53 5.42 7.79
CA SER A 204 25.19 5.83 8.20
C SER A 204 24.48 4.75 9.01
N GLU A 205 23.41 5.14 9.71
CA GLU A 205 22.53 4.17 10.36
C GLU A 205 21.80 3.31 9.31
N LEU A 206 21.38 2.11 9.71
CA LEU A 206 20.56 1.25 8.85
C LEU A 206 19.28 2.00 8.49
N THR A 207 18.96 2.08 7.20
CA THR A 207 17.76 2.74 6.69
C THR A 207 17.17 1.91 5.55
N PHE A 208 15.85 1.85 5.48
CA PHE A 208 15.11 1.30 4.34
C PHE A 208 14.43 2.40 3.51
N ASN A 209 14.72 3.67 3.82
CA ASN A 209 14.20 4.83 3.11
C ASN A 209 14.77 4.90 1.69
N LEU A 210 13.92 4.69 0.68
CA LEU A 210 14.32 4.63 -0.72
C LEU A 210 14.92 5.94 -1.21
N ILE A 211 14.41 7.08 -0.73
CA ILE A 211 14.83 8.40 -1.17
C ILE A 211 16.24 8.70 -0.64
N GLU A 212 16.48 8.41 0.64
CA GLU A 212 17.78 8.59 1.28
C GLU A 212 18.87 7.75 0.60
N ILE A 213 18.58 6.46 0.37
CA ILE A 213 19.49 5.54 -0.32
C ILE A 213 19.79 6.07 -1.73
N ALA A 214 18.76 6.46 -2.49
CA ALA A 214 18.93 6.94 -3.87
C ALA A 214 19.74 8.25 -3.95
N GLN A 215 19.50 9.20 -3.05
CA GLN A 215 20.24 10.47 -2.99
C GLN A 215 21.71 10.24 -2.66
N THR A 216 22.00 9.36 -1.70
CA THR A 216 23.38 9.07 -1.30
C THR A 216 24.16 8.42 -2.43
N LEU A 217 23.59 7.42 -3.10
CA LEU A 217 24.23 6.77 -4.24
C LEU A 217 24.50 7.74 -5.39
N ARG A 218 23.55 8.63 -5.69
CA ARG A 218 23.72 9.67 -6.72
C ARG A 218 24.87 10.61 -6.38
N SER A 219 25.01 11.00 -5.11
CA SER A 219 26.10 11.88 -4.67
C SER A 219 27.47 11.22 -4.82
N GLN A 220 27.59 9.94 -4.46
CA GLN A 220 28.85 9.19 -4.59
C GLN A 220 29.27 9.02 -6.05
N GLN A 221 28.32 8.82 -6.95
CA GLN A 221 28.61 8.69 -8.39
C GLN A 221 29.13 10.00 -9.00
N ILE A 222 28.65 11.16 -8.55
CA ILE A 222 29.16 12.47 -8.98
C ILE A 222 30.60 12.71 -8.50
N LEU A 223 30.97 12.18 -7.33
CA LEU A 223 32.32 12.36 -6.78
C LEU A 223 33.38 11.46 -7.44
N GLN A 224 32.96 10.43 -8.19
CA GLN A 224 33.85 9.46 -8.84
C GLN A 224 33.99 9.66 -10.36
N GLY A 225 33.24 10.60 -10.96
CA GLY A 225 33.28 10.93 -12.40
C GLY A 225 33.88 12.30 -12.66
#